data_AF-A0A1E5VQ21-F1
#
_entry.id   AF-A0A1E5VQ21-F1
#
_cell.length_a   1.000
_cell.length_b   1.000
_cell.length_c   1.000
_cell.angle_alpha   90.00
_cell.angle_beta   90.00
_cell.angle_gamma   90.00
#
_symmetry.space_group_name_H-M   'P 1'
#
loop_
_entity.id
_entity.type
_entity.pdbx_description
1 polymer ?
#
loop_
_entity_poly.entity_id
_entity_poly.type
_entity_poly.pdbx_seq_one_letter_code
_entity_poly.pdbx_strand_id
1 'polypeptide(L)'
;MLTLLKPLKDAGLTGVKVLWTFFERRVQPLAARAHPLFWYTGAGDSTRTSQEALTPAEVRSHVWVVIKRAKAAVDDITELDRHESGLAPEPIARREGHDPVIVSLLPLRVFCSS
;
A
#
# COMPACT_ATOMS: atom_id res chain seq x y z
N MET A 1 9.78 5.52 -22.71
CA MET A 1 9.51 4.47 -21.69
C MET A 1 8.03 4.07 -21.65
N LEU A 2 7.08 5.01 -21.47
CA LEU A 2 5.63 4.71 -21.47
C LEU A 2 5.13 4.07 -22.78
N THR A 3 5.73 4.44 -23.92
CA THR A 3 5.44 3.85 -25.25
C THR A 3 5.75 2.35 -25.32
N LEU A 4 6.74 1.87 -24.56
CA LEU A 4 7.11 0.44 -24.50
C LEU A 4 6.23 -0.37 -23.54
N LEU A 5 5.56 0.29 -22.59
CA LEU A 5 4.65 -0.37 -21.65
C LEU A 5 3.27 -0.64 -22.26
N LYS A 6 2.85 0.16 -23.25
CA LYS A 6 1.53 0.04 -23.87
C LYS A 6 1.30 -1.35 -24.48
N PRO A 7 2.21 -1.92 -25.31
CA PRO A 7 2.03 -3.28 -25.82
C PRO A 7 1.96 -4.34 -24.72
N LEU A 8 2.70 -4.17 -23.62
CA LEU A 8 2.66 -5.11 -22.50
C LEU A 8 1.33 -5.06 -21.75
N LYS A 9 0.78 -3.85 -21.55
CA LYS A 9 -0.56 -3.67 -20.98
C LYS A 9 -1.63 -4.25 -21.89
N ASP A 10 -1.53 -4.03 -23.20
CA ASP A 10 -2.45 -4.59 -24.19
C ASP A 10 -2.38 -6.12 -24.22
N ALA A 11 -1.19 -6.70 -23.96
CA ALA A 11 -0.98 -8.14 -23.75
C ALA A 11 -1.42 -8.64 -22.35
N GLY A 12 -2.06 -7.79 -21.54
CA GLY A 12 -2.63 -8.16 -20.24
C GLY A 12 -1.63 -8.13 -19.08
N LEU A 13 -0.60 -7.29 -19.13
CA LEU A 13 0.21 -6.96 -17.95
C LEU A 13 -0.63 -6.14 -16.98
N THR A 14 -0.86 -6.69 -15.79
CA THR A 14 -1.61 -6.04 -14.71
C THR A 14 -0.71 -5.82 -13.49
N GLY A 15 -1.12 -4.91 -12.60
CA GLY A 15 -0.42 -4.72 -11.33
C GLY A 15 -0.33 -6.00 -10.50
N VAL A 16 -1.33 -6.90 -10.61
CA VAL A 16 -1.33 -8.21 -9.95
C VAL A 16 -0.20 -9.10 -10.48
N LYS A 17 -0.01 -9.18 -11.80
CA LYS A 17 1.10 -9.94 -12.40
C LYS A 17 2.46 -9.38 -11.98
N VAL A 18 2.59 -8.06 -11.97
CA VAL A 18 3.81 -7.38 -11.51
C VAL A 18 4.09 -7.74 -10.04
N LEU A 19 3.10 -7.64 -9.17
CA LEU A 19 3.22 -7.97 -7.75
C LEU A 19 3.56 -9.45 -7.53
N TRP A 20 2.92 -10.34 -8.29
CA TRP A 20 3.22 -11.77 -8.29
C TRP A 20 4.70 -12.03 -8.58
N THR A 21 5.23 -11.42 -9.65
CA THR A 21 6.66 -11.55 -10.01
C THR A 21 7.59 -11.07 -8.90
N PHE A 22 7.27 -9.98 -8.21
CA PHE A 22 8.08 -9.49 -7.09
C PHE A 22 8.13 -10.49 -5.93
N PHE A 23 6.97 -11.06 -5.55
CA PHE A 23 6.92 -12.04 -4.47
C PHE A 23 7.59 -13.36 -4.83
N GLU A 24 7.32 -13.89 -6.03
CA GLU A 24 7.94 -15.12 -6.53
C GLU A 24 9.48 -15.00 -6.57
N ARG A 25 9.99 -13.85 -7.03
CA ARG A 25 11.43 -13.59 -7.07
C ARG A 25 12.02 -13.18 -5.74
N ARG A 26 11.21 -12.97 -4.69
CA ARG A 26 11.63 -12.49 -3.36
C ARG A 26 12.35 -11.15 -3.40
N VAL A 27 11.96 -10.28 -4.33
CA VAL A 27 12.55 -8.95 -4.51
C VAL A 27 11.59 -7.88 -3.99
N GLN A 28 12.07 -7.03 -3.09
CA GLN A 28 11.29 -5.90 -2.59
C GLN A 28 11.15 -4.82 -3.68
N PRO A 29 9.93 -4.31 -3.95
CA PRO A 29 9.70 -3.27 -4.95
C PRO A 29 10.48 -1.97 -4.68
N LEU A 30 10.59 -1.56 -3.41
CA LEU A 30 11.14 -0.28 -2.98
C LEU A 30 12.52 -0.37 -2.30
N ALA A 31 13.17 -1.54 -2.33
CA ALA A 31 14.53 -1.67 -1.81
C ALA A 31 15.56 -1.24 -2.86
N ALA A 32 16.70 -0.70 -2.39
CA ALA A 32 17.87 -0.50 -3.24
C ALA A 32 18.33 -1.86 -3.79
N ARG A 33 18.60 -1.91 -5.09
CA ARG A 33 19.01 -3.14 -5.78
C ARG A 33 20.42 -2.98 -6.32
N ALA A 34 21.20 -4.06 -6.25
CA ALA A 34 22.52 -4.11 -6.89
C ALA A 34 22.44 -3.90 -8.41
N HIS A 35 21.34 -4.35 -9.04
CA HIS A 35 21.07 -4.13 -10.44
C HIS A 35 19.56 -4.05 -10.73
N PRO A 36 19.16 -3.56 -11.91
CA PRO A 36 17.76 -3.57 -12.33
C PRO A 36 17.14 -4.98 -12.34
N LEU A 37 15.82 -5.07 -12.15
CA LEU A 37 15.10 -6.35 -12.07
C LEU A 37 15.14 -7.17 -13.37
N PHE A 38 15.31 -6.52 -14.52
CA PHE A 38 15.43 -7.22 -15.79
C PHE A 38 16.76 -7.99 -15.94
N TRP A 39 17.73 -7.74 -15.06
CA TRP A 39 18.96 -8.54 -14.91
C TRP A 39 18.88 -9.58 -13.81
N TYR A 40 17.67 -9.95 -13.38
CA TYR A 40 17.48 -10.99 -12.39
C TYR A 40 18.05 -12.34 -12.85
N THR A 41 18.95 -12.90 -12.05
CA THR A 41 19.73 -14.11 -12.37
C THR A 41 19.21 -15.38 -11.70
N GLY A 42 18.18 -15.30 -10.85
CA GLY A 42 17.58 -16.46 -10.19
C GLY A 42 17.80 -16.50 -8.68
N ALA A 43 17.85 -17.69 -8.08
CA ALA A 43 17.90 -17.87 -6.62
C ALA A 43 19.18 -17.36 -5.94
N GLY A 44 20.31 -17.34 -6.66
CA GLY A 44 21.58 -16.78 -6.18
C GLY A 44 21.72 -15.27 -6.36
N ASP A 45 20.67 -14.62 -6.88
CA ASP A 45 20.71 -13.20 -7.19
C ASP A 45 20.80 -12.35 -5.91
N SER A 46 21.78 -11.44 -5.87
CA SER A 46 22.03 -10.55 -4.73
C SER A 46 20.87 -9.61 -4.38
N THR A 47 19.95 -9.38 -5.31
CA THR A 47 18.74 -8.56 -5.10
C THR A 47 17.62 -9.32 -4.38
N ARG A 48 17.75 -10.64 -4.18
CA ARG A 48 16.80 -11.44 -3.41
C ARG A 48 16.94 -11.17 -1.92
N THR A 49 15.79 -11.07 -1.27
CA THR A 49 15.71 -10.99 0.19
C THR A 49 15.97 -12.36 0.85
N SER A 50 15.74 -13.45 0.11
CA SER A 50 15.91 -14.83 0.58
C SER A 50 16.11 -15.79 -0.59
N GLN A 51 16.98 -16.78 -0.41
CA GLN A 51 17.24 -17.84 -1.38
C GLN A 51 16.08 -18.85 -1.47
N GLU A 52 15.32 -19.01 -0.39
CA GLU A 52 14.17 -19.91 -0.34
C GLU A 52 13.08 -19.44 -1.32
N ALA A 53 12.60 -20.39 -2.13
CA ALA A 53 11.52 -20.15 -3.07
C ALA A 53 10.17 -20.28 -2.35
N LEU A 54 9.23 -19.40 -2.71
CA LEU A 54 7.86 -19.52 -2.24
C LEU A 54 7.09 -20.50 -3.13
N THR A 55 6.22 -21.28 -2.49
CA THR A 55 5.21 -22.04 -3.20
C THR A 55 4.20 -21.10 -3.88
N PRO A 56 3.53 -21.53 -4.96
CA PRO A 56 2.49 -20.73 -5.60
C PRO A 56 1.35 -20.31 -4.64
N ALA A 57 1.06 -21.13 -3.63
CA ALA A 57 0.05 -20.83 -2.62
C ALA A 57 0.47 -19.66 -1.72
N GLU A 58 1.74 -19.61 -1.30
CA GLU A 58 2.28 -18.51 -0.50
C GLU A 58 2.35 -17.21 -1.30
N VAL A 59 2.81 -17.28 -2.55
CA VAL A 59 2.81 -16.10 -3.44
C VAL A 59 1.39 -15.55 -3.58
N ARG A 60 0.40 -16.42 -3.82
CA ARG A 60 -1.01 -16.03 -3.88
C ARG A 60 -1.49 -15.38 -2.59
N SER A 61 -1.11 -15.94 -1.43
CA SER A 61 -1.46 -15.39 -0.12
C SER A 61 -0.91 -13.97 0.07
N HIS A 62 0.36 -13.74 -0.28
CA HIS A 62 0.98 -12.42 -0.21
C HIS A 62 0.32 -11.40 -1.15
N VAL A 63 0.07 -11.79 -2.41
CA VAL A 63 -0.64 -10.96 -3.38
C VAL A 63 -2.04 -10.59 -2.87
N TRP A 64 -2.76 -11.54 -2.30
CA TRP A 64 -4.08 -11.31 -1.72
C TRP A 64 -4.07 -10.28 -0.59
N VAL A 65 -3.08 -10.34 0.31
CA VAL A 65 -2.95 -9.36 1.40
C VAL A 65 -2.78 -7.95 0.86
N VAL A 66 -1.96 -7.75 -0.17
CA VAL A 66 -1.74 -6.42 -0.77
C VAL A 66 -3.01 -5.92 -1.46
N ILE A 67 -3.71 -6.79 -2.21
CA ILE A 67 -4.97 -6.41 -2.87
C ILE A 67 -6.01 -5.97 -1.85
N LYS A 68 -6.16 -6.71 -0.73
CA LYS A 68 -7.08 -6.32 0.35
C LYS A 68 -6.71 -4.98 0.97
N ARG A 69 -5.43 -4.73 1.23
CA ARG A 69 -4.96 -3.44 1.77
C ARG A 69 -5.21 -2.29 0.79
N ALA A 70 -4.95 -2.50 -0.49
CA ALA A 70 -5.22 -1.51 -1.52
C ALA A 70 -6.72 -1.18 -1.61
N LYS A 71 -7.59 -2.20 -1.51
CA LYS A 71 -9.04 -1.98 -1.47
C LYS A 71 -9.45 -1.17 -0.23
N ALA A 72 -8.99 -1.56 0.96
CA ALA A 72 -9.30 -0.82 2.19
C ALA A 72 -8.88 0.65 2.10
N ALA A 73 -7.68 0.93 1.57
CA ALA A 73 -7.23 2.31 1.36
C ALA A 73 -8.12 3.10 0.39
N VAL A 74 -8.64 2.47 -0.66
CA VAL A 74 -9.61 3.11 -1.57
C VAL A 74 -10.93 3.40 -0.86
N ASP A 75 -11.41 2.45 -0.05
CA ASP A 75 -12.63 2.63 0.75
C ASP A 75 -12.45 3.81 1.73
N ASP A 76 -11.30 3.90 2.41
CA ASP A 76 -10.96 5.00 3.34
C ASP A 76 -10.85 6.37 2.63
N ILE A 77 -10.27 6.43 1.43
CA ILE A 77 -10.22 7.66 0.63
C ILE A 77 -11.63 8.09 0.23
N THR A 78 -12.48 7.14 -0.17
CA THR A 78 -13.88 7.42 -0.51
C THR A 78 -14.67 7.88 0.73
N GLU A 79 -14.35 7.31 1.89
CA GLU A 79 -14.49 7.87 3.24
C GLU A 79 -14.36 9.40 3.30
N LEU A 80 -13.11 9.82 3.14
CA LEU A 80 -12.65 11.18 3.32
C LEU A 80 -13.30 12.15 2.33
N ASP A 81 -13.43 11.75 1.06
CA ASP A 81 -14.05 12.57 0.01
C ASP A 81 -15.53 12.89 0.30
N ARG A 82 -16.27 11.94 0.91
CA ARG A 82 -17.66 12.19 1.35
C ARG A 82 -17.72 13.19 2.47
N HIS A 83 -16.77 13.12 3.40
CA HIS A 83 -16.70 14.06 4.51
C HIS A 83 -16.35 15.48 4.02
N GLU A 84 -15.42 15.62 3.07
CA GLU A 84 -15.07 16.93 2.49
C GLU A 84 -16.23 17.54 1.68
N SER A 85 -16.98 16.73 0.95
CA SER A 85 -18.14 17.18 0.15
C SER A 85 -19.39 17.53 0.99
N GLY A 86 -19.35 17.39 2.31
CA GLY A 86 -20.50 17.63 3.19
C GLY A 86 -21.61 16.59 3.03
N LEU A 87 -21.32 15.47 2.36
CA LEU A 87 -22.23 14.32 2.19
C LEU A 87 -22.00 13.25 3.26
N ALA A 88 -21.32 13.61 4.35
CA ALA A 88 -21.18 12.75 5.51
C ALA A 88 -22.58 12.36 5.99
N PRO A 89 -22.85 11.06 6.25
CA PRO A 89 -24.04 10.67 6.98
C PRO A 89 -24.11 11.51 8.25
N GLU A 90 -25.22 12.19 8.48
CA GLU A 90 -25.47 12.91 9.74
C GLU A 90 -25.08 11.98 10.89
N PRO A 91 -24.17 12.39 11.78
CA PRO A 91 -23.78 11.55 12.89
C PRO A 91 -25.06 11.18 13.62
N ILE A 92 -25.37 9.87 13.70
CA ILE A 92 -26.54 9.34 14.41
C ILE A 92 -26.61 10.10 15.72
N ALA A 93 -27.67 10.90 15.86
CA ALA A 93 -27.80 11.91 16.90
C ALA A 93 -27.25 11.37 18.21
N ARG A 94 -26.20 12.01 18.72
CA ARG A 94 -25.69 11.73 20.07
C ARG A 94 -26.90 11.82 20.98
N ARG A 95 -27.27 10.71 21.63
CA ARG A 95 -28.29 10.72 22.68
C ARG A 95 -27.97 11.88 23.62
N GLU A 96 -28.94 12.78 23.79
CA GLU A 96 -28.93 13.86 24.78
C GLU A 96 -28.39 13.31 26.11
N GLY A 97 -27.26 13.81 26.60
CA GLY A 97 -26.76 13.43 27.92
C GLY A 97 -25.25 13.40 28.15
N HIS A 98 -24.40 13.64 27.16
CA HIS A 98 -22.96 13.80 27.39
C HIS A 98 -22.50 15.23 27.15
N ASP A 99 -22.45 15.98 28.25
CA ASP A 99 -21.75 17.26 28.37
C ASP A 99 -20.23 17.00 28.26
N PRO A 100 -19.54 17.42 27.18
CA PRO A 100 -18.11 17.25 27.09
C PRO A 100 -17.44 18.33 27.95
N VAL A 101 -16.79 17.91 29.03
CA VAL A 101 -15.81 18.75 29.74
C VAL A 101 -14.86 19.31 28.69
N ILE A 102 -14.81 20.64 28.61
CA ILE A 102 -13.92 21.43 27.76
C ILE A 102 -12.49 20.95 27.99
N VAL A 103 -11.97 20.11 27.09
CA VAL A 103 -10.53 19.83 27.03
C VAL A 103 -9.92 21.00 26.29
N SER A 104 -9.54 22.03 27.03
CA SER A 104 -8.76 23.16 26.55
C SER A 104 -7.52 22.63 25.80
N LEU A 105 -7.48 22.90 24.50
CA LEU A 105 -6.31 22.74 23.65
C LEU A 105 -5.21 23.69 24.15
N LEU A 106 -4.37 23.22 25.07
CA LEU A 106 -3.12 23.88 25.39
C LEU A 106 -2.15 23.67 24.21
N PRO A 107 -1.51 24.73 23.69
CA PRO A 107 -0.59 24.60 22.57
C PRO A 107 0.70 23.93 23.05
N LEU A 108 1.10 22.84 22.38
CA LEU A 108 2.40 22.21 22.51
C LEU A 108 3.49 23.24 22.13
N ARG A 109 4.11 23.87 23.14
CA ARG A 109 5.34 24.63 22.95
C ARG A 109 6.47 23.66 22.66
N VAL A 110 6.94 23.68 21.41
CA VAL A 110 8.23 23.14 20.97
C VAL A 110 9.33 23.79 21.81
N PHE A 111 10.06 22.98 22.59
CA PHE A 111 11.36 23.39 23.12
C PHE A 111 12.46 22.79 22.24
N CYS A 112 13.01 23.62 21.35
CA CYS A 112 14.39 23.49 20.92
C CYS A 112 15.26 24.11 22.02
N SER A 113 16.34 23.42 22.42
CA SER A 113 17.53 24.09 22.91
C SER A 113 18.77 23.38 22.38
N SER A 114 19.74 24.24 22.05
CA SER A 114 21.04 24.02 21.41
C SER A 114 22.01 23.14 22.19
#